data_AF-A0A7S1WCZ1-F1
#
_entry.id   AF-A0A7S1WCZ1-F1
#
_cell.length_a   1.000
_cell.length_b   1.000
_cell.length_c   1.000
_cell.angle_alpha   90.00
_cell.angle_beta   90.00
_cell.angle_gamma   90.00
#
_symmetry.space_group_name_H-M   'P 1'
#
loop_
_entity.id
_entity.type
_entity.pdbx_description
1 polymer ?
#
loop_
_entity_poly.entity_id
_entity_poly.type
_entity_poly.pdbx_seq_one_letter_code
_entity_poly.pdbx_strand_id
1 'polypeptide(L)'
;FIGSATKLPSLGPSAGTIVFDDMLPGERVHVVATNCFLLVRNPLCEVGGRLLATNYRLKFQTPKGTLREELRWMLDAKYFDVPLGAIEELRESQSTTTAGALEFKLVMQTKDFRSLNVVMRSDEDCRSVLDVLSAFGTPGNPTLLFAFR
;
A
#
# COMPACT_ATOMS: atom_id res chain seq x y z
N PHE A 1 12.48 34.49 -3.30
CA PHE A 1 11.99 33.18 -2.84
C PHE A 1 11.16 32.57 -3.95
N ILE A 2 11.77 31.70 -4.76
CA ILE A 2 11.12 31.07 -5.90
C ILE A 2 10.45 29.79 -5.38
N GLY A 3 9.12 29.75 -5.42
CA GLY A 3 8.33 28.57 -5.04
C GLY A 3 8.56 27.45 -6.03
N SER A 4 9.22 26.38 -5.59
CA SER A 4 9.29 25.13 -6.33
C SER A 4 7.91 24.50 -6.37
N ALA A 5 7.25 24.57 -7.52
CA ALA A 5 6.02 23.85 -7.77
C ALA A 5 6.36 22.35 -7.86
N THR A 6 6.18 21.63 -6.76
CA THR A 6 6.29 20.18 -6.74
C THR A 6 5.13 19.63 -7.58
N LYS A 7 5.48 19.04 -8.72
CA LYS A 7 4.56 18.42 -9.66
C LYS A 7 3.77 17.34 -8.90
N LEU A 8 2.46 17.54 -8.71
CA LEU A 8 1.57 16.46 -8.28
C LEU A 8 1.82 15.26 -9.20
N PRO A 9 1.92 14.02 -8.67
CA PRO A 9 2.12 12.85 -9.50
C PRO A 9 1.05 12.84 -10.59
N SER A 10 1.49 12.80 -11.85
CA SER A 10 0.60 12.85 -13.00
C SER A 10 -0.34 11.66 -12.90
N LEU A 11 -1.64 11.95 -12.76
CA LEU A 11 -2.70 10.95 -12.87
C LEU A 11 -2.55 10.29 -14.24
N GLY A 12 -2.13 9.03 -14.23
CA GLY A 12 -2.12 8.16 -15.39
C GLY A 12 -3.53 8.03 -16.00
N PRO A 13 -3.65 7.37 -17.16
CA PRO A 13 -4.83 7.43 -18.00
C PRO A 13 -6.09 7.00 -17.24
N SER A 14 -7.19 7.71 -17.51
CA SER A 14 -8.51 7.56 -16.91
C SER A 14 -9.10 6.15 -17.13
N ALA A 15 -8.67 5.20 -16.32
CA ALA A 15 -9.38 3.96 -16.05
C ALA A 15 -10.46 4.26 -15.00
N GLY A 16 -11.67 3.69 -15.16
CA GLY A 16 -12.81 3.95 -14.27
C GLY A 16 -12.40 3.94 -12.80
N THR A 17 -12.90 4.92 -12.04
CA THR A 17 -12.51 5.14 -10.64
C THR A 17 -12.66 3.83 -9.86
N ILE A 18 -11.53 3.21 -9.51
CA ILE A 18 -11.53 1.97 -8.76
C ILE A 18 -12.08 2.27 -7.37
N VAL A 19 -13.22 1.68 -7.07
CA VAL A 19 -13.91 1.78 -5.78
C VAL A 19 -13.90 0.43 -5.09
N PHE A 20 -13.91 0.43 -3.76
CA PHE A 20 -13.99 -0.77 -2.94
C PHE A 20 -14.87 -0.55 -1.72
N ASP A 21 -15.31 -1.64 -1.10
CA ASP A 21 -16.18 -1.61 0.07
C ASP A 21 -15.51 -0.87 1.24
N ASP A 22 -16.28 -0.04 1.95
CA ASP A 22 -15.85 0.82 3.06
C ASP A 22 -14.97 2.03 2.66
N MET A 23 -14.93 2.42 1.38
CA MET A 23 -14.23 3.64 0.94
C MET A 23 -14.92 4.89 1.52
N LEU A 24 -14.14 5.79 2.12
CA LEU A 24 -14.67 7.00 2.77
C LEU A 24 -15.06 8.07 1.73
N PRO A 25 -16.03 8.95 2.03
CA PRO A 25 -16.27 10.14 1.21
C PRO A 25 -14.97 10.92 1.00
N GLY A 26 -14.66 11.27 -0.25
CA GLY A 26 -13.43 11.99 -0.60
C GLY A 26 -12.15 11.13 -0.70
N GLU A 27 -12.22 9.85 -0.32
CA GLU A 27 -11.14 8.90 -0.56
C GLU A 27 -11.08 8.52 -2.05
N ARG A 28 -9.87 8.38 -2.59
CA ARG A 28 -9.61 8.02 -3.99
C ARG A 28 -8.43 7.07 -4.08
N VAL A 29 -8.59 6.03 -4.89
CA VAL A 29 -7.48 5.14 -5.25
C VAL A 29 -6.56 5.86 -6.22
N HIS A 30 -5.28 5.97 -5.87
CA HIS A 30 -4.24 6.57 -6.71
C HIS A 30 -3.42 5.51 -7.43
N VAL A 31 -3.16 4.39 -6.77
CA VAL A 31 -2.34 3.29 -7.32
C VAL A 31 -2.99 1.95 -7.01
N VAL A 32 -2.92 1.04 -7.98
CA VAL A 32 -3.27 -0.37 -7.84
C VAL A 32 -2.07 -1.20 -8.26
N ALA A 33 -1.29 -1.66 -7.28
CA ALA A 33 -0.20 -2.57 -7.51
C ALA A 33 -0.74 -3.99 -7.56
N THR A 34 -0.46 -4.70 -8.67
CA THR A 34 -0.94 -6.06 -8.88
C THR A 34 0.19 -7.07 -8.65
N ASN A 35 -0.15 -8.37 -8.56
CA ASN A 35 0.84 -9.42 -8.30
C ASN A 35 1.70 -9.16 -7.05
N CYS A 36 1.05 -8.70 -5.98
CA CYS A 36 1.68 -8.45 -4.70
C CYS A 36 1.49 -9.66 -3.78
N PHE A 37 2.46 -9.89 -2.90
CA PHE A 37 2.43 -10.98 -1.93
C PHE A 37 2.67 -10.40 -0.54
N LEU A 38 1.76 -10.66 0.39
CA LEU A 38 1.99 -10.35 1.80
C LEU A 38 2.68 -11.54 2.47
N LEU A 39 3.83 -11.31 3.08
CA LEU A 39 4.56 -12.30 3.85
C LEU A 39 4.00 -12.32 5.28
N VAL A 40 3.34 -13.41 5.64
CA VAL A 40 2.83 -13.67 6.99
C VAL A 40 3.82 -14.57 7.72
N ARG A 41 4.18 -14.22 8.96
CA ARG A 41 5.18 -14.97 9.74
C ARG A 41 4.59 -16.12 10.57
N ASN A 42 3.32 -16.01 10.94
CA ASN A 42 2.64 -17.03 11.73
C ASN A 42 1.21 -17.27 11.22
N PRO A 43 0.98 -18.41 10.54
CA PRO A 43 1.98 -19.34 10.03
C PRO A 43 2.83 -18.70 8.92
N LEU A 44 4.05 -19.21 8.74
CA LEU A 44 4.95 -18.72 7.70
C LEU A 44 4.37 -19.05 6.32
N CYS A 45 3.82 -18.06 5.63
CA CYS A 45 3.23 -18.23 4.31
C CYS A 45 3.16 -16.91 3.53
N GLU A 46 2.92 -17.04 2.22
CA GLU A 46 2.69 -15.92 1.32
C GLU A 46 1.22 -15.83 0.95
N VAL A 47 0.67 -14.63 1.00
CA VAL A 47 -0.72 -14.35 0.62
C VAL A 47 -0.72 -13.49 -0.63
N GLY A 48 -1.13 -14.07 -1.76
CA GLY A 48 -1.25 -13.35 -3.02
C GLY A 48 -2.44 -12.38 -3.05
N GLY A 49 -2.23 -11.22 -3.65
CA GLY A 49 -3.26 -10.18 -3.76
C GLY A 49 -2.81 -8.96 -4.56
N ARG A 50 -3.49 -7.85 -4.30
CA ARG A 50 -3.17 -6.52 -4.84
C ARG A 50 -3.09 -5.50 -3.72
N LEU A 51 -2.22 -4.52 -3.86
CA LEU A 51 -2.11 -3.41 -2.93
C LEU A 51 -2.76 -2.17 -3.56
N LEU A 52 -3.74 -1.61 -2.87
CA LEU A 52 -4.37 -0.34 -3.23
C LEU A 52 -3.76 0.76 -2.37
N ALA A 53 -3.29 1.83 -2.99
CA ALA A 53 -2.86 3.03 -2.29
C ALA A 53 -3.84 4.17 -2.56
N THR A 54 -4.45 4.67 -1.50
CA THR A 54 -5.38 5.81 -1.55
C THR A 54 -4.74 7.05 -0.95
N ASN A 55 -5.44 8.19 -1.01
CA ASN A 55 -5.09 9.40 -0.27
C ASN A 55 -5.33 9.30 1.24
N TYR A 56 -5.78 8.15 1.75
CA TYR A 56 -6.06 7.93 3.17
C TYR A 56 -5.35 6.70 3.76
N ARG A 57 -5.28 5.59 3.01
CA ARG A 57 -4.81 4.29 3.49
C ARG A 57 -4.14 3.44 2.42
N LEU A 58 -3.36 2.47 2.88
CA LEU A 58 -2.99 1.29 2.10
C LEU A 58 -3.96 0.15 2.42
N LYS A 59 -4.48 -0.50 1.39
CA LYS A 59 -5.36 -1.65 1.52
C LYS A 59 -4.84 -2.82 0.70
N PHE A 60 -4.44 -3.90 1.37
CA PHE A 60 -4.11 -5.16 0.71
C PHE A 60 -5.39 -5.98 0.51
N GLN A 61 -5.73 -6.28 -0.74
CA GLN A 61 -6.92 -7.04 -1.09
C GLN A 61 -6.52 -8.41 -1.61
N THR A 62 -7.09 -9.44 -0.99
CA THR A 62 -7.01 -10.82 -1.44
C THR A 62 -8.20 -11.17 -2.33
N PRO A 63 -8.03 -12.03 -3.34
CA PRO A 63 -9.15 -12.56 -4.08
C PRO A 63 -10.14 -13.29 -3.16
N LYS A 64 -11.44 -13.23 -3.49
CA LYS A 64 -12.47 -13.89 -2.67
C LYS A 64 -12.21 -15.40 -2.61
N GLY A 65 -12.18 -15.93 -1.39
CA GLY A 65 -12.02 -17.37 -1.13
C GLY A 65 -10.57 -17.89 -1.19
N THR A 66 -9.56 -17.05 -1.44
CA THR A 66 -8.16 -17.51 -1.50
C THR A 66 -7.42 -17.41 -0.17
N LEU A 67 -7.99 -16.69 0.81
CA LEU A 67 -7.39 -16.58 2.13
C LEU A 67 -7.69 -17.84 2.94
N ARG A 68 -6.64 -18.44 3.50
CA ARG A 68 -6.74 -19.62 4.38
C ARG A 68 -7.56 -19.31 5.63
N GLU A 69 -8.31 -20.29 6.12
CA GLU A 69 -9.22 -20.14 7.26
C GLU A 69 -8.52 -19.62 8.53
N GLU A 70 -7.34 -20.16 8.82
CA GLU A 70 -6.47 -19.73 9.92
C GLU A 70 -5.99 -18.26 9.83
N LEU A 71 -6.08 -17.63 8.66
CA LEU A 71 -5.75 -16.22 8.44
C LEU A 71 -7.00 -15.34 8.39
N ARG A 72 -8.20 -15.91 8.53
CA ARG A 72 -9.46 -15.17 8.39
C ARG A 72 -9.57 -14.01 9.38
N TRP A 73 -9.08 -14.21 10.60
CA TRP A 73 -9.01 -13.19 11.63
C TRP A 73 -8.30 -11.91 11.17
N MET A 74 -7.35 -12.00 10.23
CA MET A 74 -6.65 -10.83 9.68
C MET A 74 -7.58 -9.92 8.87
N LEU A 75 -8.57 -10.49 8.17
CA LEU A 75 -9.60 -9.70 7.48
C LEU A 75 -10.53 -9.03 8.49
N ASP A 76 -10.99 -9.79 9.48
CA ASP A 76 -11.95 -9.34 10.48
C ASP A 76 -11.35 -8.23 11.35
N ALA A 77 -10.07 -8.36 11.71
CA ALA A 77 -9.29 -7.36 12.45
C ALA A 77 -8.81 -6.19 11.57
N LYS A 78 -9.21 -6.12 10.28
CA LYS A 78 -8.75 -5.12 9.31
C LYS A 78 -7.21 -4.99 9.25
N TYR A 79 -6.50 -6.10 9.45
CA TYR A 79 -5.04 -6.14 9.46
C TYR A 79 -4.45 -5.60 8.14
N PHE A 80 -5.13 -5.88 7.02
CA PHE A 80 -4.74 -5.48 5.67
C PHE A 80 -5.14 -4.05 5.29
N ASP A 81 -5.75 -3.29 6.19
CA ASP A 81 -6.24 -1.93 5.98
C ASP A 81 -5.49 -1.00 6.94
N VAL A 82 -4.56 -0.21 6.41
CA VAL A 82 -3.61 0.59 7.20
C VAL A 82 -3.76 2.06 6.81
N PRO A 83 -4.30 2.92 7.69
CA PRO A 83 -4.29 4.35 7.48
C PRO A 83 -2.87 4.86 7.30
N LEU A 84 -2.64 5.76 6.34
CA LEU A 84 -1.29 6.24 6.05
C LEU A 84 -0.65 6.93 7.26
N GLY A 85 -1.44 7.67 8.03
CA GLY A 85 -0.97 8.31 9.27
C GLY A 85 -0.61 7.34 10.41
N ALA A 86 -0.94 6.06 10.28
CA ALA A 86 -0.53 5.00 11.21
C ALA A 86 0.83 4.40 10.86
N ILE A 87 1.34 4.61 9.65
CA ILE A 87 2.67 4.16 9.25
C ILE A 87 3.72 5.01 9.99
N GLU A 88 4.62 4.34 10.70
CA GLU A 88 5.68 4.97 11.48
C GLU A 88 7.02 4.86 10.75
N GLU A 89 7.30 3.68 10.19
CA GLU A 89 8.54 3.42 9.49
C GLU A 89 8.27 2.66 8.19
N LEU A 90 8.99 3.04 7.14
CA LEU A 90 8.95 2.42 5.83
C LEU A 90 10.37 2.03 5.41
N ARG A 91 10.58 0.77 5.07
CA ARG A 91 11.86 0.27 4.54
C ARG A 91 11.61 -0.45 3.23
N GLU A 92 12.34 -0.05 2.20
CA GLU A 92 12.37 -0.75 0.92
C GLU A 92 13.65 -1.58 0.80
N SER A 93 13.54 -2.71 0.12
CA SER A 93 14.70 -3.52 -0.26
C SER A 93 14.42 -4.21 -1.58
N GLN A 94 15.42 -4.28 -2.44
CA GLN A 94 15.39 -5.07 -3.67
C GLN A 94 16.15 -6.37 -3.45
N SER A 95 15.61 -7.47 -3.94
CA SER A 95 16.25 -8.79 -3.89
C SER A 95 16.05 -9.55 -5.18
N THR A 96 16.96 -10.47 -5.48
CA THR A 96 16.83 -11.40 -6.60
C THR A 96 16.53 -12.78 -6.03
N THR A 97 15.47 -13.42 -6.53
CA THR A 97 15.12 -14.80 -6.18
C THR A 97 16.18 -15.79 -6.69
N THR A 98 16.17 -17.02 -6.18
CA THR A 98 17.04 -18.10 -6.67
C THR A 98 16.87 -18.37 -8.17
N ALA A 99 15.68 -18.10 -8.71
CA ALA A 99 15.38 -18.24 -10.14
C ALA A 99 15.79 -17.01 -10.98
N GLY A 100 16.42 -16.00 -10.38
CA GLY A 100 16.88 -14.79 -11.08
C GLY A 100 15.82 -13.70 -11.24
N ALA A 101 14.59 -13.89 -10.74
CA ALA A 101 13.55 -12.87 -10.80
C ALA A 101 13.80 -11.77 -9.75
N LEU A 102 13.63 -10.51 -10.15
CA LEU A 102 13.69 -9.36 -9.25
C LEU A 102 12.41 -9.23 -8.42
N GLU A 103 12.58 -8.93 -7.15
CA GLU A 103 11.51 -8.67 -6.20
C GLU A 103 11.80 -7.41 -5.39
N PHE A 104 10.74 -6.63 -5.16
CA PHE A 104 10.78 -5.38 -4.40
C PHE A 104 9.98 -5.57 -3.13
N LYS A 105 10.65 -5.51 -1.99
CA LYS A 105 10.04 -5.72 -0.69
C LYS A 105 9.85 -4.39 0.02
N LEU A 106 8.62 -4.13 0.41
CA LEU A 106 8.19 -3.01 1.22
C LEU A 106 7.84 -3.51 2.63
N VAL A 107 8.60 -3.06 3.62
CA VAL A 107 8.36 -3.35 5.04
C VAL A 107 7.81 -2.09 5.70
N MET A 108 6.59 -2.19 6.21
CA MET A 108 5.90 -1.13 6.92
C MET A 108 5.78 -1.50 8.40
N GLN A 109 6.27 -0.63 9.27
CA GLN A 109 5.96 -0.66 10.69
C GLN A 109 4.92 0.41 10.98
N THR A 110 3.98 0.05 11.84
CA THR A 110 2.83 0.88 12.18
C THR A 110 2.81 1.18 13.67
N LYS A 111 2.21 2.31 14.03
CA LYS A 111 2.10 2.80 15.42
C LYS A 111 1.30 1.87 16.33
N ASP A 112 0.49 0.99 15.75
CA ASP A 112 -0.25 -0.06 16.48
C ASP A 112 0.50 -1.41 16.51
N PHE A 113 1.83 -1.37 16.34
CA PHE A 113 2.75 -2.50 16.49
C PHE A 113 2.56 -3.63 15.46
N ARG A 114 1.99 -3.35 14.28
CA ARG A 114 1.95 -4.31 13.17
C ARG A 114 3.14 -4.11 12.24
N SER A 115 3.65 -5.24 11.72
CA SER A 115 4.65 -5.28 10.66
C SER A 115 4.06 -5.90 9.41
N LEU A 116 3.85 -5.09 8.37
CA LEU A 116 3.38 -5.55 7.07
C LEU A 116 4.56 -5.68 6.12
N ASN A 117 4.74 -6.88 5.56
CA ASN A 117 5.84 -7.18 4.65
C ASN A 117 5.23 -7.52 3.29
N VAL A 118 5.22 -6.56 2.37
CA VAL A 118 4.65 -6.73 1.03
C VAL A 118 5.78 -6.89 0.02
N VAL A 119 5.69 -7.92 -0.81
CA VAL A 119 6.61 -8.16 -1.94
C VAL A 119 5.86 -7.86 -3.22
N MET A 120 6.51 -7.11 -4.10
CA MET A 120 6.01 -6.71 -5.42
C MET A 120 6.97 -7.21 -6.49
N ARG A 121 6.44 -7.57 -7.66
CA ARG A 121 7.24 -7.99 -8.82
C ARG A 121 7.45 -6.89 -9.86
N SER A 122 6.83 -5.73 -9.66
CA SER A 122 6.93 -4.55 -10.53
C SER A 122 7.66 -3.44 -9.76
N ASP A 123 8.78 -2.99 -10.32
CA ASP A 123 9.54 -1.83 -9.85
C ASP A 123 8.70 -0.54 -9.95
N GLU A 124 7.96 -0.40 -11.05
CA GLU A 124 7.08 0.73 -11.31
C GLU A 124 5.94 0.81 -10.30
N ASP A 125 5.32 -0.33 -9.96
CA ASP A 125 4.27 -0.40 -8.95
C ASP A 125 4.83 -0.01 -7.57
N CYS A 126 6.03 -0.50 -7.23
CA CYS A 126 6.69 -0.18 -5.97
C CYS A 126 6.95 1.32 -5.85
N ARG A 127 7.56 1.94 -6.89
CA ARG A 127 7.79 3.39 -6.92
C ARG A 127 6.49 4.18 -6.82
N SER A 128 5.46 3.77 -7.55
CA SER A 128 4.16 4.45 -7.53
C SER A 128 3.51 4.41 -6.14
N VAL A 129 3.59 3.28 -5.43
CA VAL A 129 3.10 3.16 -4.05
C VAL A 129 3.89 4.08 -3.12
N LEU A 130 5.23 4.11 -3.25
CA LEU A 130 6.10 4.99 -2.46
C LEU A 130 5.78 6.47 -2.68
N ASP A 131 5.49 6.88 -3.91
CA ASP A 131 5.09 8.25 -4.23
C ASP A 131 3.80 8.65 -3.51
N VAL A 132 2.81 7.76 -3.42
CA VAL A 132 1.57 7.99 -2.66
C VAL A 132 1.86 8.08 -1.16
N LEU A 133 2.67 7.15 -0.64
CA LEU A 133 3.07 7.15 0.77
C LEU A 133 3.80 8.44 1.16
N SER A 134 4.70 8.90 0.30
CA SER A 134 5.35 10.19 0.47
C SER A 134 4.31 11.31 0.45
N ALA A 135 3.49 11.40 -0.61
CA ALA A 135 2.58 12.52 -0.82
C ALA A 135 1.50 12.69 0.26
N PHE A 136 1.04 11.60 0.88
CA PHE A 136 -0.12 11.60 1.80
C PHE A 136 0.18 11.05 3.20
N GLY A 137 1.31 10.37 3.43
CA GLY A 137 1.61 9.69 4.69
C GLY A 137 2.31 10.53 5.75
N THR A 138 2.93 11.66 5.38
CA THR A 138 3.71 12.49 6.31
C THR A 138 3.13 13.89 6.48
N PRO A 139 3.02 14.40 7.72
CA PRO A 139 2.75 15.81 7.96
C PRO A 139 3.89 16.68 7.39
N GLY A 140 3.55 17.76 6.68
CA GLY A 140 4.52 18.71 6.12
C GLY A 140 4.68 18.66 4.59
N ASN A 141 4.02 17.71 3.92
CA ASN A 141 3.86 17.76 2.48
C ASN A 141 2.82 18.81 2.05
N PRO A 142 2.88 19.31 0.80
CA PRO A 142 1.95 20.35 0.32
C PRO A 142 0.50 19.86 0.24
N THR A 143 0.29 18.55 0.39
CA THR A 143 -1.03 17.92 0.40
C THR A 143 -1.65 18.00 1.79
N LEU A 144 -2.91 18.45 1.87
CA LEU A 144 -3.68 18.44 3.12
C LEU A 144 -3.83 17.00 3.64
N LEU A 145 -3.74 16.85 4.97
CA LEU A 145 -4.10 15.61 5.65
C LEU A 145 -5.55 15.23 5.32
N PHE A 146 -5.84 13.93 5.30
CA PHE A 146 -7.17 13.43 4.93
C PHE A 146 -8.31 14.01 5.79
N ALA A 147 -8.05 14.37 7.06
CA ALA A 147 -9.05 14.98 7.94
C ALA A 147 -9.61 16.33 7.46
N PHE A 148 -8.95 17.01 6.51
CA PHE A 148 -9.40 18.28 5.93
C PHE A 148 -10.11 18.12 4.58
N ARG A 149 -10.38 16.88 4.17
CA ARG A 149 -11.05 16.53 2.91
C ARG A 149 -12.53 16.24 3.11
#